data_AF-A0A7K4I7I1-F1
#
_entry.id   AF-A0A7K4I7I1-F1
#
_cell.length_a   1.000
_cell.length_b   1.000
_cell.length_c   1.000
_cell.angle_alpha   90.00
_cell.angle_beta   90.00
_cell.angle_gamma   90.00
#
_symmetry.space_group_name_H-M   'P 1'
#
loop_
_entity.id
_entity.type
_entity.pdbx_description
1 polymer ?
#
loop_
_entity_poly.entity_id
_entity_poly.type
_entity_poly.pdbx_seq_one_letter_code
_entity_poly.pdbx_strand_id
1 'polypeptide(L)'
;MAFFAILCLLSTLTLIGDRLSVRGNQVEIHVYPGPSAIQNAINNASSGDTIIVHAGVYTENIRVNKSVSLIGENAYSTIIDGNRTGNVVTIDVSGVKLENFTIKNSGITAASDSGIFIVINTDNNSILNNVIINNTHGIFVNSAYNNLISHNLIANNTHGVTLSGSYGNLLSSNVINSNREEGIFLSISNNNMILNNTVAFNRPAGMRLLSSLRNNVSSNTVMYNQNGVFFGLGSGNNTFYHNNFIMNDLDVGPPDTGPLNFWSFKAEGNHWSNYTGVDLNRDGIGDSPKIIDSVNVDDYPLMGVFFEWQIALDHRLYNVAIISNSTISDFGFRIGTETGNAILSFKATGENATYGFCRVKIAADFMDYPYIVLVDGEEVIPTVINATSTYVISYLVYAHKNGTITIISSKTLHLYLILQENLHELNATYYQLLSNYTILQTSFYDLNQSYGTILENYAKLQDNFSNLNKTYYTLLNDYNKLRLDFDALELSNQALIYLNQSYYYLNISYNALLNSFNLLNSSYQAYLNAYSVQAQNNRNMAYIFTAIAATIIVTTVYFSKRAHTNSTTKQR
;
A
#
# COMPACT_ATOMS: atom_id res chain seq x y z
N MET A 1 3.68 -10.26 15.11
CA MET A 1 2.42 -10.72 15.72
C MET A 1 2.05 -12.05 15.09
N ALA A 2 2.39 -13.18 15.73
CA ALA A 2 2.27 -14.51 15.10
C ALA A 2 1.85 -15.60 16.11
N PHE A 3 1.00 -15.24 17.09
CA PHE A 3 0.69 -16.10 18.23
C PHE A 3 -0.80 -16.12 18.62
N PHE A 4 -1.70 -15.74 17.71
CA PHE A 4 -3.16 -15.79 17.91
C PHE A 4 -3.93 -16.54 16.82
N ALA A 5 -3.26 -17.02 15.77
CA ALA A 5 -3.89 -17.73 14.65
C ALA A 5 -3.95 -19.27 14.82
N ILE A 6 -3.38 -19.81 15.92
CA ILE A 6 -3.24 -21.27 16.13
C ILE A 6 -4.31 -21.85 17.08
N LEU A 7 -5.09 -21.01 17.79
CA LEU A 7 -6.14 -21.49 18.70
C LEU A 7 -7.53 -21.69 18.08
N CYS A 8 -7.77 -21.29 16.82
CA CYS A 8 -9.04 -21.52 16.12
C CYS A 8 -9.04 -22.77 15.21
N LEU A 9 -7.93 -23.53 15.19
CA LEU A 9 -7.77 -24.75 14.38
C LEU A 9 -7.80 -26.05 15.22
N LEU A 10 -8.15 -25.95 16.51
CA LEU A 10 -8.17 -27.07 17.46
C LEU A 10 -9.51 -27.27 18.19
N SER A 11 -10.58 -26.60 17.77
CA SER A 11 -11.96 -26.83 18.25
C SER A 11 -12.87 -27.54 17.24
N THR A 12 -12.36 -27.92 16.07
CA THR A 12 -13.11 -28.64 15.01
C THR A 12 -12.73 -30.12 14.86
N LEU A 13 -11.75 -30.61 15.63
CA LEU A 13 -11.43 -32.05 15.75
C LEU A 13 -11.66 -32.54 17.18
N THR A 14 -12.90 -32.94 17.51
CA THR A 14 -13.26 -34.07 18.41
C THR A 14 -14.76 -34.06 18.75
N LEU A 15 -15.60 -34.40 17.76
CA LEU A 15 -16.86 -35.14 18.00
C LEU A 15 -17.45 -35.70 16.68
N ILE A 16 -16.57 -36.26 15.83
CA ILE A 16 -16.96 -37.47 15.09
C ILE A 16 -17.02 -38.58 16.14
N GLY A 17 -18.09 -38.57 16.94
CA GLY A 17 -18.53 -39.80 17.54
C GLY A 17 -19.09 -40.62 16.40
N ASP A 18 -18.41 -41.71 16.05
CA ASP A 18 -18.93 -42.73 15.15
C ASP A 18 -20.19 -43.35 15.79
N ARG A 19 -21.31 -42.64 15.67
CA ARG A 19 -22.56 -43.31 15.37
C ARG A 19 -22.33 -43.97 14.02
N LEU A 20 -21.93 -45.24 14.09
CA LEU A 20 -22.30 -46.28 13.15
C LEU A 20 -23.82 -46.27 13.02
N SER A 21 -24.32 -45.26 12.30
CA SER A 21 -25.56 -45.32 11.58
C SER A 21 -25.37 -46.47 10.62
N VAL A 22 -25.94 -47.62 11.00
CA VAL A 22 -26.30 -48.63 10.02
C VAL A 22 -27.23 -47.89 9.06
N ARG A 23 -26.67 -47.39 7.94
CA ARG A 23 -27.47 -47.06 6.78
C ARG A 23 -28.13 -48.38 6.40
N GLY A 24 -29.38 -48.56 6.84
CA GLY A 24 -30.25 -49.52 6.19
C GLY A 24 -30.18 -49.22 4.71
N ASN A 25 -30.06 -50.25 3.87
CA ASN A 25 -29.97 -50.09 2.42
C ASN A 25 -31.07 -49.13 1.98
N GLN A 26 -30.70 -47.97 1.46
CA GLN A 26 -31.67 -47.02 0.90
C GLN A 26 -32.35 -47.75 -0.24
N VAL A 27 -33.66 -47.98 -0.12
CA VAL A 27 -34.41 -48.76 -1.10
C VAL A 27 -34.89 -47.82 -2.21
N GLU A 28 -34.72 -48.26 -3.46
CA GLU A 28 -35.37 -47.64 -4.61
C GLU A 28 -36.76 -48.26 -4.79
N ILE A 29 -37.79 -47.42 -4.69
CA ILE A 29 -39.20 -47.80 -4.85
C ILE A 29 -39.70 -47.24 -6.17
N HIS A 30 -39.96 -48.11 -7.15
CA HIS A 30 -40.47 -47.72 -8.45
C HIS A 30 -42.00 -47.62 -8.45
N VAL A 31 -42.51 -46.49 -8.93
CA VAL A 31 -43.95 -46.17 -8.99
C VAL A 31 -44.36 -45.99 -10.44
N TYR A 32 -45.42 -46.70 -10.83
CA TYR A 32 -46.04 -46.61 -12.14
C TYR A 32 -47.46 -46.05 -12.01
N PRO A 33 -48.05 -45.49 -13.08
CA PRO A 33 -49.38 -44.87 -13.03
C PRO A 33 -50.47 -45.81 -12.50
N GLY A 34 -51.23 -45.33 -11.51
CA GLY A 34 -52.29 -46.09 -10.86
C GLY A 34 -52.99 -45.27 -9.77
N PRO A 35 -54.11 -45.75 -9.22
CA PRO A 35 -54.86 -45.04 -8.18
C PRO A 35 -54.04 -44.92 -6.89
N SER A 36 -53.82 -43.69 -6.44
CA SER A 36 -53.04 -43.34 -5.24
C SER A 36 -51.63 -43.94 -5.23
N ALA A 37 -51.01 -44.13 -6.41
CA ALA A 37 -49.77 -44.88 -6.55
C ALA A 37 -48.59 -44.21 -5.81
N ILE A 38 -48.49 -42.88 -5.88
CA ILE A 38 -47.42 -42.15 -5.19
C ILE A 38 -47.65 -42.17 -3.68
N GLN A 39 -48.88 -41.91 -3.21
CA GLN A 39 -49.16 -41.98 -1.77
C GLN A 39 -48.91 -43.38 -1.18
N ASN A 40 -49.26 -44.45 -1.91
CA ASN A 40 -48.98 -45.82 -1.48
C ASN A 40 -47.48 -46.11 -1.40
N ALA A 41 -46.66 -45.58 -2.32
CA ALA A 41 -45.21 -45.69 -2.24
C ALA A 41 -44.64 -44.95 -1.02
N ILE A 42 -45.09 -43.71 -0.75
CA ILE A 42 -44.71 -42.96 0.46
C ILE A 42 -45.10 -43.74 1.73
N ASN A 43 -46.31 -44.32 1.75
CA ASN A 43 -46.80 -45.11 2.88
C ASN A 43 -45.95 -46.36 3.15
N ASN A 44 -45.33 -46.96 2.12
CA ASN A 44 -44.47 -48.14 2.22
C ASN A 44 -42.98 -47.82 2.44
N ALA A 45 -42.50 -46.63 2.05
CA ALA A 45 -41.10 -46.21 2.20
C ALA A 45 -40.64 -46.08 3.66
N SER A 46 -39.34 -46.12 3.88
CA SER A 46 -38.66 -45.69 5.12
C SER A 46 -37.99 -44.33 4.93
N SER A 47 -37.72 -43.60 6.02
CA SER A 47 -36.92 -42.38 5.93
C SER A 47 -35.51 -42.69 5.41
N GLY A 48 -35.08 -41.97 4.38
CA GLY A 48 -33.85 -42.19 3.64
C GLY A 48 -34.03 -42.91 2.29
N ASP A 49 -35.20 -43.49 2.01
CA ASP A 49 -35.46 -44.17 0.73
C ASP A 49 -35.65 -43.19 -0.44
N THR A 50 -35.52 -43.73 -1.66
CA THR A 50 -35.75 -43.01 -2.91
C THR A 50 -36.95 -43.60 -3.63
N ILE A 51 -37.92 -42.77 -3.98
CA ILE A 51 -39.13 -43.13 -4.71
C ILE A 51 -39.00 -42.58 -6.14
N ILE A 52 -38.83 -43.48 -7.11
CA ILE A 52 -38.71 -43.15 -8.53
C ILE A 52 -40.10 -43.27 -9.17
N VAL A 53 -40.65 -42.16 -9.65
CA VAL A 53 -42.00 -42.09 -10.24
C VAL A 53 -41.90 -42.00 -11.76
N HIS A 54 -42.28 -43.09 -12.42
CA HIS A 54 -42.23 -43.21 -13.87
C HIS A 54 -43.22 -42.30 -14.58
N ALA A 55 -42.94 -42.01 -15.86
CA ALA A 55 -43.75 -41.14 -16.69
C ALA A 55 -45.25 -41.53 -16.70
N GLY A 56 -46.13 -40.53 -16.56
CA GLY A 56 -47.57 -40.69 -16.55
C GLY A 56 -48.30 -39.61 -15.75
N VAL A 57 -49.63 -39.72 -15.69
CA VAL A 57 -50.51 -38.80 -14.95
C VAL A 57 -51.02 -39.47 -13.68
N TYR A 58 -50.76 -38.83 -12.55
CA TYR A 58 -51.14 -39.24 -11.21
C TYR A 58 -52.16 -38.24 -10.67
N THR A 59 -53.44 -38.58 -10.78
CA THR A 59 -54.54 -37.76 -10.27
C THR A 59 -54.76 -38.06 -8.79
N GLU A 60 -53.93 -37.46 -7.94
CA GLU A 60 -53.95 -37.63 -6.49
C GLU A 60 -53.41 -36.37 -5.77
N ASN A 61 -53.83 -36.20 -4.52
CA ASN A 61 -53.26 -35.22 -3.59
C ASN A 61 -52.37 -35.98 -2.60
N ILE A 62 -51.07 -35.68 -2.56
CA ILE A 62 -50.10 -36.46 -1.76
C ILE A 62 -49.63 -35.70 -0.52
N ARG A 63 -49.27 -36.46 0.51
CA ARG A 63 -48.68 -36.00 1.77
C ARG A 63 -47.40 -36.77 2.07
N VAL A 64 -46.27 -36.06 2.01
CA VAL A 64 -44.93 -36.59 2.20
C VAL A 64 -44.52 -36.45 3.66
N ASN A 65 -44.89 -37.46 4.46
CA ASN A 65 -44.66 -37.51 5.91
C ASN A 65 -43.44 -38.32 6.34
N LYS A 66 -42.57 -38.70 5.40
CA LYS A 66 -41.29 -39.36 5.63
C LYS A 66 -40.19 -38.61 4.86
N SER A 67 -39.00 -38.48 5.45
CA SER A 67 -37.85 -37.85 4.81
C SER A 67 -37.36 -38.77 3.69
N VAL A 68 -37.81 -38.55 2.47
CA VAL A 68 -37.52 -39.38 1.29
C VAL A 68 -37.09 -38.51 0.11
N SER A 69 -36.43 -39.12 -0.86
CA SER A 69 -36.24 -38.50 -2.18
C SER A 69 -37.36 -38.96 -3.12
N LEU A 70 -38.33 -38.09 -3.39
CA LEU A 70 -39.38 -38.31 -4.38
C LEU A 70 -38.93 -37.68 -5.71
N ILE A 71 -38.67 -38.52 -6.72
CA ILE A 71 -38.05 -38.10 -7.98
C ILE A 71 -38.89 -38.60 -9.16
N GLY A 72 -39.36 -37.69 -10.00
CA GLY A 72 -40.00 -38.02 -11.27
C GLY A 72 -38.98 -38.39 -12.35
N GLU A 73 -39.35 -39.29 -13.24
CA GLU A 73 -38.55 -39.68 -14.40
C GLU A 73 -38.22 -38.48 -15.31
N ASN A 74 -39.20 -37.59 -15.53
CA ASN A 74 -39.00 -36.34 -16.27
C ASN A 74 -40.12 -35.34 -15.94
N ALA A 75 -39.75 -34.08 -15.67
CA ALA A 75 -40.72 -33.04 -15.29
C ALA A 75 -41.85 -32.82 -16.31
N TYR A 76 -41.62 -33.06 -17.60
CA TYR A 76 -42.61 -32.86 -18.65
C TYR A 76 -43.54 -34.06 -18.89
N SER A 77 -43.25 -35.23 -18.32
CA SER A 77 -44.05 -36.45 -18.49
C SER A 77 -44.51 -37.12 -17.19
N THR A 78 -43.90 -36.83 -16.04
CA THR A 78 -44.36 -37.27 -14.73
C THR A 78 -45.20 -36.16 -14.08
N ILE A 79 -46.52 -36.31 -14.09
CA ILE A 79 -47.49 -35.26 -13.76
C ILE A 79 -48.28 -35.65 -12.52
N ILE A 80 -48.25 -34.83 -11.47
CA ILE A 80 -49.18 -34.89 -10.33
C ILE A 80 -50.28 -33.83 -10.56
N ASP A 81 -51.54 -34.29 -10.63
CA ASP A 81 -52.71 -33.46 -10.93
C ASP A 81 -53.67 -33.47 -9.74
N GLY A 82 -53.77 -32.36 -9.02
CA GLY A 82 -54.62 -32.23 -7.83
C GLY A 82 -56.11 -32.10 -8.12
N ASN A 83 -56.54 -32.22 -9.38
CA ASN A 83 -57.94 -32.24 -9.81
C ASN A 83 -58.81 -31.08 -9.28
N ARG A 84 -58.19 -29.90 -9.09
CA ARG A 84 -58.80 -28.69 -8.51
C ARG A 84 -59.26 -28.82 -7.06
N THR A 85 -58.64 -29.71 -6.28
CA THR A 85 -58.94 -29.90 -4.85
C THR A 85 -57.67 -29.86 -4.00
N GLY A 86 -57.68 -29.08 -2.91
CA GLY A 86 -56.63 -29.07 -1.89
C GLY A 86 -55.22 -28.72 -2.39
N ASN A 87 -54.22 -29.13 -1.61
CA ASN A 87 -52.81 -29.07 -2.01
C ASN A 87 -52.48 -30.27 -2.91
N VAL A 88 -51.78 -30.07 -4.03
CA VAL A 88 -51.34 -31.19 -4.89
C VAL A 88 -50.28 -32.02 -4.16
N VAL A 89 -49.27 -31.35 -3.58
CA VAL A 89 -48.24 -31.94 -2.72
C VAL A 89 -48.20 -31.19 -1.38
N THR A 90 -48.35 -31.92 -0.28
CA THR A 90 -48.09 -31.42 1.08
C THR A 90 -46.81 -32.08 1.61
N ILE A 91 -45.86 -31.28 2.09
CA ILE A 91 -44.64 -31.75 2.76
C ILE A 91 -44.77 -31.41 4.24
N ASP A 92 -44.80 -32.43 5.10
CA ASP A 92 -45.00 -32.31 6.55
C ASP A 92 -43.89 -32.96 7.39
N VAL A 93 -42.73 -33.22 6.79
CA VAL A 93 -41.51 -33.59 7.50
C VAL A 93 -40.28 -32.99 6.84
N SER A 94 -39.29 -32.63 7.66
CA SER A 94 -38.01 -32.05 7.23
C SER A 94 -37.17 -33.03 6.39
N GLY A 95 -36.31 -32.49 5.52
CA GLY A 95 -35.37 -33.29 4.74
C GLY A 95 -36.01 -34.14 3.63
N VAL A 96 -37.08 -33.65 3.01
CA VAL A 96 -37.64 -34.20 1.77
C VAL A 96 -36.93 -33.60 0.56
N LYS A 97 -36.64 -34.43 -0.44
CA LYS A 97 -36.25 -33.97 -1.79
C LYS A 97 -37.41 -34.26 -2.74
N LEU A 98 -37.86 -33.25 -3.48
CA LEU A 98 -38.91 -33.34 -4.50
C LEU A 98 -38.38 -32.81 -5.83
N GLU A 99 -38.22 -33.69 -6.81
CA GLU A 99 -37.55 -33.35 -8.06
C GLU A 99 -38.24 -33.91 -9.31
N ASN A 100 -38.20 -33.18 -10.43
CA ASN A 100 -38.61 -33.61 -11.77
C ASN A 100 -40.11 -33.97 -11.94
N PHE A 101 -41.03 -33.19 -11.36
CA PHE A 101 -42.47 -33.32 -11.60
C PHE A 101 -43.08 -32.11 -12.32
N THR A 102 -44.14 -32.34 -13.11
CA THR A 102 -45.17 -31.32 -13.30
C THR A 102 -46.18 -31.41 -12.16
N ILE A 103 -46.47 -30.31 -11.48
CA ILE A 103 -47.40 -30.25 -10.35
C ILE A 103 -48.46 -29.18 -10.64
N LYS A 104 -49.72 -29.60 -10.77
CA LYS A 104 -50.77 -28.71 -11.30
C LYS A 104 -52.16 -28.92 -10.71
N ASN A 105 -53.02 -27.92 -10.94
CA ASN A 105 -54.45 -27.93 -10.61
C ASN A 105 -54.73 -28.15 -9.11
N SER A 106 -54.11 -27.37 -8.23
CA SER A 106 -54.52 -27.27 -6.83
C SER A 106 -55.98 -26.80 -6.69
N GLY A 107 -56.50 -26.86 -5.45
CA GLY A 107 -57.70 -26.14 -5.06
C GLY A 107 -57.63 -24.63 -5.29
N ILE A 108 -58.79 -23.99 -5.15
CA ILE A 108 -59.02 -22.55 -5.34
C ILE A 108 -59.86 -21.93 -4.21
N THR A 109 -59.97 -22.61 -3.06
CA THR A 109 -60.94 -22.27 -2.00
C THR A 109 -60.30 -22.06 -0.64
N ALA A 110 -59.24 -22.79 -0.29
CA ALA A 110 -58.49 -22.57 0.93
C ALA A 110 -57.33 -21.61 0.68
N ALA A 111 -57.05 -20.73 1.65
CA ALA A 111 -55.88 -19.84 1.62
C ALA A 111 -54.52 -20.57 1.68
N SER A 112 -54.52 -21.90 1.83
CA SER A 112 -53.34 -22.76 1.74
C SER A 112 -53.23 -23.51 0.41
N ASP A 113 -54.27 -23.52 -0.44
CA ASP A 113 -54.31 -24.38 -1.64
C ASP A 113 -53.10 -24.11 -2.54
N SER A 114 -52.26 -25.13 -2.71
CA SER A 114 -50.95 -24.97 -3.37
C SER A 114 -50.63 -26.12 -4.32
N GLY A 115 -49.77 -25.87 -5.30
CA GLY A 115 -49.02 -26.92 -5.99
C GLY A 115 -48.17 -27.68 -4.97
N ILE A 116 -47.30 -26.95 -4.26
CA ILE A 116 -46.52 -27.49 -3.14
C ILE A 116 -46.79 -26.66 -1.89
N PHE A 117 -47.22 -27.29 -0.80
CA PHE A 117 -47.36 -26.68 0.53
C PHE A 117 -46.34 -27.29 1.50
N ILE A 118 -45.43 -26.46 2.02
CA ILE A 118 -44.50 -26.84 3.10
C ILE A 118 -45.08 -26.35 4.42
N VAL A 119 -45.33 -27.30 5.33
CA VAL A 119 -46.01 -27.09 6.61
C VAL A 119 -45.08 -26.42 7.64
N ILE A 120 -45.66 -25.86 8.71
CA ILE A 120 -44.92 -25.28 9.85
C ILE A 120 -43.87 -26.22 10.44
N ASN A 121 -42.69 -25.67 10.77
CA ASN A 121 -41.51 -26.38 11.30
C ASN A 121 -41.00 -27.53 10.39
N THR A 122 -41.16 -27.39 9.07
CA THR A 122 -40.78 -28.40 8.09
C THR A 122 -39.59 -27.90 7.27
N ASP A 123 -38.38 -28.26 7.72
CA ASP A 123 -37.14 -27.56 7.37
C ASP A 123 -36.22 -28.37 6.44
N ASN A 124 -35.24 -27.70 5.83
CA ASN A 124 -34.16 -28.34 5.05
C ASN A 124 -34.66 -29.20 3.85
N ASN A 125 -35.82 -28.87 3.27
CA ASN A 125 -36.33 -29.56 2.09
C ASN A 125 -35.73 -29.00 0.81
N SER A 126 -35.67 -29.82 -0.25
CA SER A 126 -35.15 -29.45 -1.57
C SER A 126 -36.22 -29.64 -2.64
N ILE A 127 -36.70 -28.55 -3.22
CA ILE A 127 -37.67 -28.51 -4.32
C ILE A 127 -36.94 -28.13 -5.59
N LEU A 128 -36.69 -29.10 -6.47
CA LEU A 128 -35.73 -28.99 -7.59
C LEU A 128 -36.35 -29.32 -8.94
N ASN A 129 -36.03 -28.58 -10.00
CA ASN A 129 -36.32 -28.97 -11.39
C ASN A 129 -37.81 -29.31 -11.69
N ASN A 130 -38.78 -28.73 -10.95
CA ASN A 130 -40.21 -28.98 -11.16
C ASN A 130 -40.87 -27.92 -12.07
N VAL A 131 -41.98 -28.30 -12.71
CA VAL A 131 -42.88 -27.44 -13.49
C VAL A 131 -44.19 -27.25 -12.72
N ILE A 132 -44.41 -26.08 -12.14
CA ILE A 132 -45.46 -25.84 -11.16
C ILE A 132 -46.46 -24.83 -11.73
N ILE A 133 -47.63 -25.30 -12.16
CA ILE A 133 -48.54 -24.53 -13.02
C ILE A 133 -50.02 -24.67 -12.66
N ASN A 134 -50.81 -23.62 -12.90
CA ASN A 134 -52.27 -23.60 -12.71
C ASN A 134 -52.72 -23.93 -11.26
N ASN A 135 -51.96 -23.47 -10.27
CA ASN A 135 -52.29 -23.60 -8.85
C ASN A 135 -52.68 -22.24 -8.24
N THR A 136 -53.23 -22.24 -7.03
CA THR A 136 -53.50 -21.00 -6.29
C THR A 136 -52.19 -20.39 -5.80
N HIS A 137 -51.46 -21.07 -4.92
CA HIS A 137 -50.02 -20.82 -4.77
C HIS A 137 -49.24 -21.86 -5.58
N GLY A 138 -48.21 -21.46 -6.33
CA GLY A 138 -47.28 -22.42 -6.93
C GLY A 138 -46.55 -23.21 -5.83
N ILE A 139 -45.78 -22.49 -5.01
CA ILE A 139 -45.17 -22.99 -3.79
C ILE A 139 -45.55 -22.08 -2.63
N PHE A 140 -46.03 -22.66 -1.53
CA PHE A 140 -46.26 -21.93 -0.28
C PHE A 140 -45.48 -22.59 0.86
N VAL A 141 -44.50 -21.84 1.39
CA VAL A 141 -43.73 -22.17 2.60
C VAL A 141 -44.32 -21.41 3.78
N ASN A 142 -44.82 -22.16 4.77
CA ASN A 142 -45.49 -21.58 5.94
C ASN A 142 -44.70 -21.90 7.22
N SER A 143 -44.08 -20.88 7.82
CA SER A 143 -43.31 -20.95 9.07
C SER A 143 -42.28 -22.08 9.09
N ALA A 144 -41.45 -22.12 8.03
CA ALA A 144 -40.46 -23.17 7.79
C ALA A 144 -39.13 -22.60 7.27
N TYR A 145 -38.04 -23.33 7.51
CA TYR A 145 -36.69 -22.78 7.51
C TYR A 145 -35.69 -23.56 6.66
N ASN A 146 -34.68 -22.85 6.14
CA ASN A 146 -33.54 -23.44 5.44
C ASN A 146 -33.92 -24.33 4.23
N ASN A 147 -35.08 -24.11 3.61
CA ASN A 147 -35.49 -24.85 2.42
C ASN A 147 -34.83 -24.30 1.15
N LEU A 148 -34.47 -25.20 0.24
CA LEU A 148 -33.93 -24.90 -1.08
C LEU A 148 -35.05 -25.03 -2.12
N ILE A 149 -35.39 -23.94 -2.79
CA ILE A 149 -36.30 -23.91 -3.93
C ILE A 149 -35.46 -23.50 -5.14
N SER A 150 -35.15 -24.44 -6.03
CA SER A 150 -34.17 -24.20 -7.09
C SER A 150 -34.48 -24.80 -8.46
N HIS A 151 -34.15 -24.08 -9.52
CA HIS A 151 -34.32 -24.52 -10.92
C HIS A 151 -35.76 -24.91 -11.30
N ASN A 152 -36.78 -24.40 -10.60
CA ASN A 152 -38.18 -24.66 -10.92
C ASN A 152 -38.73 -23.65 -11.93
N LEU A 153 -39.65 -24.09 -12.78
CA LEU A 153 -40.52 -23.23 -13.60
C LEU A 153 -41.86 -23.07 -12.86
N ILE A 154 -42.18 -21.85 -12.42
CA ILE A 154 -43.34 -21.54 -11.58
C ILE A 154 -44.21 -20.53 -12.31
N ALA A 155 -45.19 -21.06 -13.07
CA ALA A 155 -45.87 -20.32 -14.12
C ALA A 155 -47.40 -20.40 -14.06
N ASN A 156 -48.11 -19.32 -14.40
CA ASN A 156 -49.58 -19.31 -14.50
C ASN A 156 -50.30 -19.76 -13.23
N ASN A 157 -49.74 -19.50 -12.04
CA ASN A 157 -50.43 -19.69 -10.75
C ASN A 157 -51.12 -18.37 -10.33
N THR A 158 -51.91 -18.36 -9.26
CA THR A 158 -52.36 -17.07 -8.68
C THR A 158 -51.17 -16.34 -8.06
N HIS A 159 -50.49 -16.92 -7.08
CA HIS A 159 -49.17 -16.47 -6.61
C HIS A 159 -48.09 -17.48 -7.01
N GLY A 160 -46.89 -17.02 -7.35
CA GLY A 160 -45.77 -17.91 -7.70
C GLY A 160 -45.20 -18.64 -6.49
N VAL A 161 -44.34 -17.97 -5.72
CA VAL A 161 -43.77 -18.46 -4.46
C VAL A 161 -44.20 -17.58 -3.30
N THR A 162 -44.74 -18.17 -2.24
CA THR A 162 -45.14 -17.47 -1.02
C THR A 162 -44.34 -17.98 0.18
N LEU A 163 -43.66 -17.08 0.88
CA LEU A 163 -43.03 -17.30 2.16
C LEU A 163 -43.83 -16.55 3.24
N SER A 164 -44.39 -17.26 4.22
CA SER A 164 -45.06 -16.67 5.38
C SER A 164 -44.35 -17.10 6.66
N GLY A 165 -43.96 -16.15 7.52
CA GLY A 165 -43.26 -16.45 8.79
C GLY A 165 -41.94 -17.22 8.62
N SER A 166 -41.33 -17.19 7.43
CA SER A 166 -40.30 -18.16 7.02
C SER A 166 -38.92 -17.50 6.90
N TYR A 167 -37.89 -18.21 7.37
CA TYR A 167 -36.54 -17.68 7.59
C TYR A 167 -35.44 -18.55 6.97
N GLY A 168 -34.38 -17.92 6.46
CA GLY A 168 -33.18 -18.65 6.01
C GLY A 168 -33.36 -19.51 4.76
N ASN A 169 -34.47 -19.38 4.03
CA ASN A 169 -34.73 -20.15 2.82
C ASN A 169 -33.93 -19.59 1.63
N LEU A 170 -33.56 -20.47 0.69
CA LEU A 170 -32.81 -20.15 -0.51
C LEU A 170 -33.68 -20.40 -1.76
N LEU A 171 -34.04 -19.33 -2.45
CA LEU A 171 -34.72 -19.35 -3.74
C LEU A 171 -33.68 -19.04 -4.82
N SER A 172 -33.26 -20.04 -5.59
CA SER A 172 -32.16 -19.90 -6.56
C SER A 172 -32.46 -20.41 -7.97
N SER A 173 -32.08 -19.66 -9.01
CA SER A 173 -32.18 -20.12 -10.41
C SER A 173 -33.58 -20.52 -10.88
N ASN A 174 -34.66 -20.01 -10.26
CA ASN A 174 -36.04 -20.32 -10.68
C ASN A 174 -36.51 -19.35 -11.78
N VAL A 175 -37.42 -19.84 -12.64
CA VAL A 175 -38.17 -19.01 -13.60
C VAL A 175 -39.58 -18.84 -13.06
N ILE A 176 -39.94 -17.63 -12.66
CA ILE A 176 -41.18 -17.30 -11.97
C ILE A 176 -41.96 -16.29 -12.83
N ASN A 177 -42.90 -16.79 -13.63
CA ASN A 177 -43.48 -16.00 -14.71
C ASN A 177 -45.01 -16.08 -14.86
N SER A 178 -45.60 -14.98 -15.32
CA SER A 178 -47.03 -14.91 -15.68
C SER A 178 -47.98 -15.35 -14.56
N ASN A 179 -47.60 -15.15 -13.28
CA ASN A 179 -48.49 -15.39 -12.15
C ASN A 179 -49.46 -14.19 -12.01
N ARG A 180 -50.72 -14.48 -11.63
CA ARG A 180 -51.83 -13.52 -11.66
C ARG A 180 -51.78 -12.47 -10.56
N GLU A 181 -51.01 -12.73 -9.51
CA GLU A 181 -50.72 -11.86 -8.36
C GLU A 181 -49.18 -11.77 -8.18
N GLU A 182 -48.63 -11.88 -6.97
CA GLU A 182 -47.18 -11.80 -6.77
C GLU A 182 -46.39 -12.98 -7.38
N GLY A 183 -45.28 -12.68 -8.05
CA GLY A 183 -44.29 -13.70 -8.44
C GLY A 183 -43.61 -14.32 -7.23
N ILE A 184 -43.00 -13.51 -6.37
CA ILE A 184 -42.47 -13.91 -5.05
C ILE A 184 -43.09 -13.02 -3.98
N PHE A 185 -43.72 -13.59 -2.96
CA PHE A 185 -44.28 -12.86 -1.82
C PHE A 185 -43.64 -13.30 -0.51
N LEU A 186 -43.09 -12.34 0.22
CA LEU A 186 -42.52 -12.50 1.56
C LEU A 186 -43.41 -11.77 2.56
N SER A 187 -44.01 -12.51 3.48
CA SER A 187 -44.80 -11.98 4.60
C SER A 187 -44.15 -12.39 5.91
N ILE A 188 -43.73 -11.43 6.73
CA ILE A 188 -43.07 -11.65 8.03
C ILE A 188 -41.88 -12.64 7.87
N SER A 189 -41.14 -12.53 6.77
CA SER A 189 -40.16 -13.52 6.33
C SER A 189 -38.79 -12.87 6.15
N ASN A 190 -37.84 -13.29 7.00
CA ASN A 190 -36.57 -12.58 7.23
C ASN A 190 -35.34 -13.45 6.90
N ASN A 191 -34.22 -12.81 6.56
CA ASN A 191 -32.93 -13.49 6.31
C ASN A 191 -32.99 -14.57 5.21
N ASN A 192 -33.91 -14.48 4.24
CA ASN A 192 -33.97 -15.36 3.08
C ASN A 192 -33.01 -14.87 1.99
N MET A 193 -32.55 -15.79 1.14
CA MET A 193 -31.70 -15.51 -0.02
C MET A 193 -32.49 -15.74 -1.31
N ILE A 194 -32.64 -14.71 -2.12
CA ILE A 194 -33.31 -14.74 -3.42
C ILE A 194 -32.24 -14.42 -4.46
N LEU A 195 -31.73 -15.43 -5.15
CA LEU A 195 -30.59 -15.27 -6.06
C LEU A 195 -30.78 -15.89 -7.45
N ASN A 196 -30.25 -15.22 -8.48
CA ASN A 196 -30.24 -15.74 -9.86
C ASN A 196 -31.63 -16.13 -10.42
N ASN A 197 -32.74 -15.62 -9.88
CA ASN A 197 -34.08 -15.94 -10.37
C ASN A 197 -34.46 -15.02 -11.54
N THR A 198 -35.23 -15.56 -12.48
CA THR A 198 -35.92 -14.76 -13.51
C THR A 198 -37.36 -14.54 -13.08
N VAL A 199 -37.73 -13.31 -12.74
CA VAL A 199 -39.05 -12.92 -12.24
C VAL A 199 -39.71 -12.02 -13.27
N ALA A 200 -40.68 -12.55 -14.04
CA ALA A 200 -41.17 -11.86 -15.24
C ALA A 200 -42.69 -11.90 -15.46
N PHE A 201 -43.26 -10.81 -15.98
CA PHE A 201 -44.69 -10.73 -16.35
C PHE A 201 -45.69 -11.00 -15.20
N ASN A 202 -45.30 -10.81 -13.93
CA ASN A 202 -46.19 -10.95 -12.78
C ASN A 202 -46.87 -9.59 -12.45
N ARG A 203 -48.11 -9.62 -11.96
CA ARG A 203 -48.92 -8.42 -11.65
C ARG A 203 -49.73 -8.70 -10.40
N PRO A 204 -49.74 -7.85 -9.35
CA PRO A 204 -49.25 -6.47 -9.35
C PRO A 204 -47.74 -6.34 -9.08
N ALA A 205 -47.04 -7.39 -8.67
CA ALA A 205 -45.61 -7.31 -8.37
C ALA A 205 -44.81 -8.56 -8.79
N GLY A 206 -43.59 -8.35 -9.28
CA GLY A 206 -42.60 -9.41 -9.43
C GLY A 206 -42.20 -9.96 -8.07
N MET A 207 -41.75 -9.09 -7.17
CA MET A 207 -41.44 -9.42 -5.78
C MET A 207 -42.18 -8.48 -4.82
N ARG A 208 -42.79 -9.02 -3.76
CA ARG A 208 -43.46 -8.25 -2.70
C ARG A 208 -42.89 -8.62 -1.35
N LEU A 209 -42.53 -7.61 -0.55
CA LEU A 209 -42.10 -7.79 0.84
C LEU A 209 -43.11 -7.07 1.75
N LEU A 210 -43.57 -7.75 2.81
CA LEU A 210 -44.42 -7.21 3.87
C LEU A 210 -43.84 -7.63 5.23
N SER A 211 -43.57 -6.66 6.12
CA SER A 211 -42.92 -6.87 7.41
C SER A 211 -41.68 -7.77 7.36
N SER A 212 -40.93 -7.71 6.25
CA SER A 212 -39.88 -8.67 5.89
C SER A 212 -38.52 -7.98 5.80
N LEU A 213 -37.54 -8.47 6.57
CA LEU A 213 -36.29 -7.80 6.92
C LEU A 213 -35.06 -8.67 6.60
N ARG A 214 -33.92 -8.04 6.33
CA ARG A 214 -32.61 -8.72 6.19
C ARG A 214 -32.54 -9.78 5.10
N ASN A 215 -33.45 -9.76 4.14
CA ASN A 215 -33.37 -10.63 2.98
C ASN A 215 -32.28 -10.10 2.03
N ASN A 216 -31.55 -11.03 1.40
CA ASN A 216 -30.59 -10.72 0.36
C ASN A 216 -31.21 -11.05 -1.00
N VAL A 217 -31.30 -10.07 -1.88
CA VAL A 217 -31.86 -10.19 -3.22
C VAL A 217 -30.76 -9.82 -4.21
N SER A 218 -30.15 -10.80 -4.88
CA SER A 218 -28.98 -10.54 -5.73
C SER A 218 -28.90 -11.38 -7.00
N SER A 219 -28.29 -10.85 -8.07
CA SER A 219 -28.17 -11.51 -9.38
C SER A 219 -29.51 -11.88 -10.06
N ASN A 220 -30.66 -11.37 -9.60
CA ASN A 220 -31.97 -11.70 -10.19
C ASN A 220 -32.27 -10.82 -11.40
N THR A 221 -32.96 -11.37 -12.42
CA THR A 221 -33.51 -10.58 -13.52
C THR A 221 -35.00 -10.37 -13.31
N VAL A 222 -35.40 -9.12 -13.08
CA VAL A 222 -36.75 -8.69 -12.70
C VAL A 222 -37.30 -7.82 -13.81
N MET A 223 -38.17 -8.40 -14.66
CA MET A 223 -38.55 -7.76 -15.92
C MET A 223 -40.02 -7.83 -16.30
N TYR A 224 -40.54 -6.79 -16.96
CA TYR A 224 -41.93 -6.74 -17.45
C TYR A 224 -43.02 -7.00 -16.38
N ASN A 225 -42.71 -6.78 -15.10
CA ASN A 225 -43.69 -6.83 -14.02
C ASN A 225 -44.35 -5.45 -13.86
N GLN A 226 -45.54 -5.38 -13.26
CA GLN A 226 -46.17 -4.07 -12.97
C GLN A 226 -45.37 -3.28 -11.93
N ASN A 227 -44.95 -3.93 -10.85
CA ASN A 227 -43.91 -3.43 -9.96
C ASN A 227 -42.79 -4.47 -9.93
N GLY A 228 -41.53 -4.10 -10.15
CA GLY A 228 -40.41 -5.04 -10.02
C GLY A 228 -40.30 -5.55 -8.59
N VAL A 229 -40.17 -4.61 -7.64
CA VAL A 229 -40.30 -4.83 -6.20
C VAL A 229 -41.44 -3.96 -5.63
N PHE A 230 -42.24 -4.49 -4.72
CA PHE A 230 -43.22 -3.74 -3.93
C PHE A 230 -42.95 -3.92 -2.43
N PHE A 231 -42.75 -2.82 -1.71
CA PHE A 231 -42.60 -2.83 -0.25
C PHE A 231 -43.91 -2.42 0.44
N GLY A 232 -44.52 -3.38 1.12
CA GLY A 232 -45.51 -3.09 2.17
C GLY A 232 -44.84 -2.72 3.49
N LEU A 233 -45.64 -2.17 4.40
CA LEU A 233 -45.25 -1.71 5.74
C LEU A 233 -44.22 -2.62 6.43
N GLY A 234 -43.21 -2.00 7.06
CA GLY A 234 -42.24 -2.69 7.90
C GLY A 234 -41.14 -3.50 7.18
N SER A 235 -40.98 -3.36 5.86
CA SER A 235 -40.04 -4.17 5.06
C SER A 235 -38.67 -3.50 4.79
N GLY A 236 -37.91 -3.25 5.85
CA GLY A 236 -36.60 -2.55 5.78
C GLY A 236 -35.39 -3.45 5.95
N ASN A 237 -34.18 -2.87 5.87
CA ASN A 237 -32.90 -3.55 6.12
C ASN A 237 -32.70 -4.79 5.22
N ASN A 238 -33.28 -4.83 4.02
CA ASN A 238 -32.98 -5.80 2.98
C ASN A 238 -31.88 -5.25 2.06
N THR A 239 -31.16 -6.13 1.38
CA THR A 239 -30.06 -5.75 0.48
C THR A 239 -30.35 -6.20 -0.95
N PHE A 240 -30.27 -5.27 -1.90
CA PHE A 240 -30.47 -5.48 -3.33
C PHE A 240 -29.18 -5.07 -4.07
N TYR A 241 -28.51 -6.01 -4.73
CA TYR A 241 -27.35 -5.70 -5.58
C TYR A 241 -27.25 -6.70 -6.74
N HIS A 242 -26.61 -6.31 -7.84
CA HIS A 242 -26.45 -7.14 -9.05
C HIS A 242 -27.76 -7.61 -9.70
N ASN A 243 -28.92 -7.05 -9.33
CA ASN A 243 -30.19 -7.36 -9.99
C ASN A 243 -30.35 -6.55 -11.28
N ASN A 244 -31.09 -7.10 -12.24
CA ASN A 244 -31.44 -6.45 -13.50
C ASN A 244 -32.91 -6.04 -13.50
N PHE A 245 -33.19 -4.76 -13.30
CA PHE A 245 -34.53 -4.18 -13.39
C PHE A 245 -34.82 -3.69 -14.81
N ILE A 246 -35.50 -4.54 -15.60
CA ILE A 246 -35.69 -4.35 -17.05
C ILE A 246 -37.16 -4.16 -17.41
N MET A 247 -37.54 -2.96 -17.86
CA MET A 247 -38.86 -2.67 -18.43
C MET A 247 -40.05 -3.09 -17.54
N ASN A 248 -39.95 -2.90 -16.22
CA ASN A 248 -41.11 -2.98 -15.33
C ASN A 248 -41.96 -1.70 -15.48
N ASP A 249 -43.28 -1.75 -15.24
CA ASP A 249 -44.11 -0.52 -15.28
C ASP A 249 -43.61 0.48 -14.20
N LEU A 250 -43.15 -0.04 -13.06
CA LEU A 250 -42.29 0.62 -12.06
C LEU A 250 -41.23 -0.38 -11.55
N ASP A 251 -39.95 -0.02 -11.49
CA ASP A 251 -38.92 -0.95 -10.96
C ASP A 251 -39.08 -1.21 -9.46
N VAL A 252 -39.40 -0.15 -8.71
CA VAL A 252 -39.81 -0.20 -7.31
C VAL A 252 -41.15 0.53 -7.20
N GLY A 253 -42.19 -0.18 -6.76
CA GLY A 253 -43.53 0.35 -6.59
C GLY A 253 -43.59 1.44 -5.51
N PRO A 254 -44.57 2.36 -5.59
CA PRO A 254 -44.65 3.49 -4.68
C PRO A 254 -44.77 2.97 -3.24
N PRO A 255 -43.88 3.37 -2.33
CA PRO A 255 -43.87 2.80 -1.01
C PRO A 255 -45.04 3.33 -0.17
N ASP A 256 -45.60 2.47 0.68
CA ASP A 256 -46.20 2.90 1.94
C ASP A 256 -45.08 3.47 2.85
N THR A 257 -44.56 4.66 2.50
CA THR A 257 -43.46 5.39 3.17
C THR A 257 -42.37 4.47 3.72
N GLY A 258 -41.58 3.93 2.78
CA GLY A 258 -40.86 2.67 2.97
C GLY A 258 -39.68 2.79 3.94
N PRO A 259 -39.47 1.80 4.83
CA PRO A 259 -38.27 1.76 5.64
C PRO A 259 -37.02 1.57 4.78
N LEU A 260 -35.89 2.11 5.25
CA LEU A 260 -34.59 2.10 4.58
C LEU A 260 -34.15 0.68 4.17
N ASN A 261 -33.81 0.49 2.89
CA ASN A 261 -33.15 -0.70 2.36
C ASN A 261 -31.81 -0.31 1.71
N PHE A 262 -30.93 -1.30 1.48
CA PHE A 262 -29.64 -1.12 0.84
C PHE A 262 -29.72 -1.54 -0.62
N TRP A 263 -29.26 -0.69 -1.54
CA TRP A 263 -29.32 -0.93 -2.99
C TRP A 263 -27.96 -1.15 -3.64
N SER A 264 -26.94 -1.43 -2.84
CA SER A 264 -25.63 -1.84 -3.30
C SER A 264 -24.91 -2.71 -2.27
N PHE A 265 -23.88 -3.41 -2.72
CA PHE A 265 -22.97 -4.16 -1.84
C PHE A 265 -21.54 -4.08 -2.40
N LYS A 266 -20.57 -3.74 -1.53
CA LYS A 266 -19.14 -3.59 -1.90
C LYS A 266 -18.91 -2.69 -3.13
N ALA A 267 -19.58 -1.53 -3.16
CA ALA A 267 -19.50 -0.55 -4.24
C ALA A 267 -19.99 -1.05 -5.62
N GLU A 268 -20.90 -2.03 -5.65
CA GLU A 268 -21.60 -2.46 -6.87
C GLU A 268 -23.12 -2.53 -6.57
N GLY A 269 -23.93 -1.84 -7.37
CA GLY A 269 -25.38 -1.69 -7.22
C GLY A 269 -26.16 -2.60 -8.17
N ASN A 270 -27.29 -2.11 -8.68
CA ASN A 270 -28.20 -2.84 -9.57
C ASN A 270 -28.18 -2.22 -10.97
N HIS A 271 -28.55 -3.00 -11.99
CA HIS A 271 -28.83 -2.47 -13.32
C HIS A 271 -30.29 -2.01 -13.41
N TRP A 272 -30.50 -0.83 -13.99
CA TRP A 272 -31.82 -0.22 -14.16
C TRP A 272 -31.99 0.22 -15.61
N SER A 273 -32.94 -0.38 -16.32
CA SER A 273 -33.21 -0.08 -17.75
C SER A 273 -33.63 1.36 -18.04
N ASN A 274 -34.03 2.14 -17.02
CA ASN A 274 -34.38 3.56 -17.11
C ASN A 274 -33.30 4.50 -16.53
N TYR A 275 -32.14 3.98 -16.14
CA TYR A 275 -31.04 4.83 -15.66
C TYR A 275 -30.31 5.47 -16.84
N THR A 276 -30.13 6.78 -16.75
CA THR A 276 -29.60 7.64 -17.83
C THR A 276 -28.38 8.44 -17.40
N GLY A 277 -27.68 8.01 -16.36
CA GLY A 277 -26.42 8.64 -15.95
C GLY A 277 -25.25 8.26 -16.86
N VAL A 278 -24.05 8.69 -16.47
CA VAL A 278 -22.82 8.53 -17.26
C VAL A 278 -21.77 7.76 -16.48
N ASP A 279 -20.81 7.19 -17.23
CA ASP A 279 -19.63 6.49 -16.76
C ASP A 279 -18.41 7.16 -17.43
N LEU A 280 -17.87 8.18 -16.75
CA LEU A 280 -16.75 8.99 -17.21
C LEU A 280 -15.41 8.32 -16.89
N ASN A 281 -15.35 7.56 -15.78
CA ASN A 281 -14.15 6.86 -15.34
C ASN A 281 -13.91 5.52 -16.09
N ARG A 282 -14.95 5.00 -16.77
CA ARG A 282 -14.98 3.72 -17.51
C ARG A 282 -14.75 2.51 -16.63
N ASP A 283 -15.42 2.45 -15.48
CA ASP A 283 -15.41 1.30 -14.58
C ASP A 283 -16.65 0.40 -14.70
N GLY A 284 -17.67 0.81 -15.45
CA GLY A 284 -18.94 0.10 -15.67
C GLY A 284 -20.03 0.39 -14.64
N ILE A 285 -19.78 1.33 -13.72
CA ILE A 285 -20.71 1.85 -12.72
C ILE A 285 -21.00 3.33 -13.07
N GLY A 286 -22.20 3.79 -12.79
CA GLY A 286 -22.60 5.17 -13.06
C GLY A 286 -22.07 6.16 -12.01
N ASP A 287 -21.49 7.28 -12.45
CA ASP A 287 -20.97 8.37 -11.61
C ASP A 287 -22.07 9.17 -10.86
N SER A 288 -23.34 8.79 -11.00
CA SER A 288 -24.48 9.48 -10.39
C SER A 288 -25.46 8.48 -9.79
N PRO A 289 -25.97 8.73 -8.57
CA PRO A 289 -26.85 7.77 -7.91
C PRO A 289 -28.19 7.62 -8.66
N LYS A 290 -28.72 6.39 -8.68
CA LYS A 290 -30.10 6.12 -9.05
C LYS A 290 -30.98 6.36 -7.81
N ILE A 291 -31.68 7.49 -7.81
CA ILE A 291 -32.70 7.79 -6.79
C ILE A 291 -33.91 6.87 -7.01
N ILE A 292 -34.38 6.23 -5.94
CA ILE A 292 -35.55 5.36 -5.94
C ILE A 292 -36.71 6.06 -5.21
N ASP A 293 -36.44 6.57 -4.00
CA ASP A 293 -37.33 7.48 -3.28
C ASP A 293 -36.50 8.48 -2.43
N SER A 294 -37.10 9.13 -1.43
CA SER A 294 -36.43 10.11 -0.57
C SER A 294 -35.44 9.54 0.45
N VAL A 295 -35.43 8.22 0.68
CA VAL A 295 -34.53 7.51 1.62
C VAL A 295 -33.84 6.30 1.00
N ASN A 296 -34.35 5.77 -0.11
CA ASN A 296 -33.77 4.67 -0.88
C ASN A 296 -33.03 5.20 -2.12
N VAL A 297 -31.74 4.91 -2.19
CA VAL A 297 -30.83 5.30 -3.28
C VAL A 297 -29.91 4.14 -3.60
N ASP A 298 -29.68 3.89 -4.88
CA ASP A 298 -28.57 3.07 -5.37
C ASP A 298 -27.43 4.00 -5.78
N ASP A 299 -26.39 4.05 -4.95
CA ASP A 299 -25.20 4.89 -5.16
C ASP A 299 -24.23 4.32 -6.22
N TYR A 300 -24.43 3.07 -6.67
CA TYR A 300 -23.51 2.37 -7.58
C TYR A 300 -24.27 1.70 -8.75
N PRO A 301 -25.15 2.41 -9.48
CA PRO A 301 -25.98 1.82 -10.52
C PRO A 301 -25.13 1.27 -11.66
N LEU A 302 -25.46 0.07 -12.15
CA LEU A 302 -24.67 -0.62 -13.17
C LEU A 302 -25.04 -0.11 -14.57
N MET A 303 -24.02 0.28 -15.35
CA MET A 303 -24.18 0.83 -16.70
C MET A 303 -24.67 -0.17 -17.75
N GLY A 304 -24.79 -1.44 -17.37
CA GLY A 304 -25.22 -2.53 -18.23
C GLY A 304 -25.81 -3.67 -17.42
N VAL A 305 -26.42 -4.62 -18.12
CA VAL A 305 -26.99 -5.83 -17.53
C VAL A 305 -25.88 -6.62 -16.85
N PHE A 306 -26.15 -7.05 -15.62
CA PHE A 306 -25.29 -7.94 -14.85
C PHE A 306 -25.57 -9.40 -15.23
N PHE A 307 -24.51 -10.16 -15.45
CA PHE A 307 -24.54 -11.59 -15.69
C PHE A 307 -23.50 -12.29 -14.82
N GLU A 308 -23.81 -13.49 -14.35
CA GLU A 308 -22.90 -14.32 -13.56
C GLU A 308 -22.99 -15.78 -14.02
N TRP A 309 -21.84 -16.39 -14.33
CA TRP A 309 -21.75 -17.81 -14.66
C TRP A 309 -20.89 -18.53 -13.64
N GLN A 310 -21.36 -19.70 -13.19
CA GLN A 310 -20.57 -20.65 -12.43
C GLN A 310 -19.89 -21.65 -13.35
N ILE A 311 -18.58 -21.80 -13.16
CA ILE A 311 -17.73 -22.74 -13.87
C ILE A 311 -17.19 -23.75 -12.87
N ALA A 312 -17.44 -25.04 -13.12
CA ALA A 312 -16.84 -26.13 -12.35
C ALA A 312 -15.48 -26.51 -12.95
N LEU A 313 -14.41 -26.40 -12.17
CA LEU A 313 -13.06 -26.82 -12.52
C LEU A 313 -12.38 -27.42 -11.28
N ASP A 314 -11.76 -28.58 -11.41
CA ASP A 314 -11.01 -29.26 -10.33
C ASP A 314 -11.74 -29.33 -8.97
N HIS A 315 -13.03 -29.69 -9.02
CA HIS A 315 -13.96 -29.76 -7.88
C HIS A 315 -14.22 -28.42 -7.16
N ARG A 316 -13.84 -27.29 -7.75
CA ARG A 316 -14.17 -25.93 -7.31
C ARG A 316 -15.19 -25.29 -8.24
N LEU A 317 -15.95 -24.34 -7.69
CA LEU A 317 -16.84 -23.46 -8.44
C LEU A 317 -16.23 -22.07 -8.51
N TYR A 318 -16.13 -21.54 -9.72
CA TYR A 318 -15.61 -20.21 -10.01
C TYR A 318 -16.71 -19.36 -10.64
N ASN A 319 -16.93 -18.16 -10.09
CA ASN A 319 -17.87 -17.20 -10.65
C ASN A 319 -17.13 -16.27 -11.62
N VAL A 320 -17.64 -16.15 -12.85
CA VAL A 320 -17.26 -15.09 -13.79
C VAL A 320 -18.44 -14.14 -13.90
N ALA A 321 -18.24 -12.88 -13.51
CA ALA A 321 -19.27 -11.85 -13.58
C ALA A 321 -18.97 -10.86 -14.71
N ILE A 322 -20.00 -10.48 -15.46
CA ILE A 322 -19.93 -9.54 -16.58
C ILE A 322 -21.01 -8.46 -16.39
N ILE A 323 -20.63 -7.20 -16.53
CA ILE A 323 -21.55 -6.07 -16.69
C ILE A 323 -21.38 -5.54 -18.11
N SER A 324 -22.46 -5.50 -18.89
CA SER A 324 -22.41 -5.11 -20.30
C SER A 324 -23.70 -4.44 -20.77
N ASN A 325 -23.57 -3.42 -21.63
CA ASN A 325 -24.71 -2.87 -22.38
C ASN A 325 -25.14 -3.75 -23.57
N SER A 326 -24.41 -4.83 -23.85
CA SER A 326 -24.75 -5.82 -24.88
C SER A 326 -25.50 -7.01 -24.29
N THR A 327 -26.26 -7.69 -25.13
CA THR A 327 -26.79 -9.02 -24.80
C THR A 327 -25.63 -10.02 -24.80
N ILE A 328 -25.36 -10.62 -23.64
CA ILE A 328 -24.35 -11.68 -23.52
C ILE A 328 -24.99 -13.05 -23.76
N SER A 329 -24.37 -13.85 -24.62
CA SER A 329 -24.84 -15.18 -25.02
C SER A 329 -23.65 -16.10 -25.36
N ASP A 330 -23.92 -17.38 -25.61
CA ASP A 330 -22.91 -18.40 -25.97
C ASP A 330 -21.67 -18.41 -25.05
N PHE A 331 -21.89 -18.17 -23.75
CA PHE A 331 -20.83 -18.21 -22.75
C PHE A 331 -20.26 -19.64 -22.65
N GLY A 332 -18.97 -19.77 -22.88
CA GLY A 332 -18.25 -21.03 -22.91
C GLY A 332 -16.91 -20.91 -22.21
N PHE A 333 -16.51 -22.02 -21.58
CA PHE A 333 -15.22 -22.21 -20.96
C PHE A 333 -14.58 -23.50 -21.49
N ARG A 334 -13.28 -23.46 -21.76
CA ARG A 334 -12.48 -24.63 -22.11
C ARG A 334 -11.03 -24.45 -21.72
N ILE A 335 -10.32 -25.57 -21.53
CA ILE A 335 -8.87 -25.59 -21.49
C ILE A 335 -8.33 -25.81 -22.91
N GLY A 336 -7.32 -25.03 -23.32
CA GLY A 336 -6.62 -25.21 -24.59
C GLY A 336 -5.84 -26.52 -24.59
N THR A 337 -6.14 -27.42 -25.53
CA THR A 337 -5.56 -28.77 -25.60
C THR A 337 -4.05 -28.79 -25.82
N GLU A 338 -3.51 -27.76 -26.48
CA GLU A 338 -2.08 -27.65 -26.80
C GLU A 338 -1.28 -26.85 -25.76
N THR A 339 -1.91 -25.84 -25.15
CA THR A 339 -1.23 -24.88 -24.25
C THR A 339 -1.53 -25.09 -22.76
N GLY A 340 -2.62 -25.79 -22.43
CA GLY A 340 -3.17 -25.83 -21.07
C GLY A 340 -3.81 -24.53 -20.59
N ASN A 341 -3.90 -23.50 -21.45
CA ASN A 341 -4.46 -22.20 -21.06
C ASN A 341 -5.97 -22.28 -20.82
N ALA A 342 -6.45 -21.56 -19.81
CA ALA A 342 -7.87 -21.31 -19.62
C ALA A 342 -8.37 -20.37 -20.73
N ILE A 343 -9.51 -20.69 -21.34
CA ILE A 343 -10.13 -19.91 -22.41
C ILE A 343 -11.60 -19.71 -22.06
N LEU A 344 -11.97 -18.46 -21.83
CA LEU A 344 -13.36 -18.00 -21.77
C LEU A 344 -13.74 -17.40 -23.12
N SER A 345 -14.96 -17.65 -23.57
CA SER A 345 -15.51 -17.01 -24.77
C SER A 345 -16.98 -16.73 -24.61
N PHE A 346 -17.47 -15.60 -25.10
CA PHE A 346 -18.89 -15.27 -25.14
C PHE A 346 -19.18 -14.33 -26.32
N LYS A 347 -20.43 -14.33 -26.77
CA LYS A 347 -20.94 -13.32 -27.71
C LYS A 347 -21.55 -12.16 -26.94
N ALA A 348 -21.21 -10.95 -27.35
CA ALA A 348 -21.77 -9.70 -26.87
C ALA A 348 -22.37 -8.96 -28.08
N THR A 349 -23.69 -9.02 -28.19
CA THR A 349 -24.43 -8.47 -29.34
C THR A 349 -25.21 -7.22 -28.97
N GLY A 350 -25.17 -6.23 -29.86
CA GLY A 350 -25.91 -4.97 -29.79
C GLY A 350 -26.26 -4.48 -31.19
N GLU A 351 -26.80 -3.26 -31.30
CA GLU A 351 -27.20 -2.71 -32.60
C GLU A 351 -25.98 -2.48 -33.51
N ASN A 352 -26.13 -2.82 -34.80
CA ASN A 352 -25.06 -2.66 -35.80
C ASN A 352 -24.53 -1.22 -35.83
N ALA A 353 -23.21 -1.07 -35.98
CA ALA A 353 -22.49 0.21 -35.99
C ALA A 353 -22.58 1.05 -34.69
N THR A 354 -23.01 0.45 -33.57
CA THR A 354 -22.82 1.01 -32.23
C THR A 354 -21.64 0.34 -31.50
N TYR A 355 -21.29 0.85 -30.32
CA TYR A 355 -20.21 0.33 -29.48
C TYR A 355 -20.76 -0.29 -28.20
N GLY A 356 -20.17 -1.42 -27.81
CA GLY A 356 -20.43 -2.12 -26.56
C GLY A 356 -19.28 -1.93 -25.57
N PHE A 357 -19.58 -2.11 -24.29
CA PHE A 357 -18.58 -2.30 -23.26
C PHE A 357 -18.81 -3.62 -22.52
N CYS A 358 -17.74 -4.17 -21.94
CA CYS A 358 -17.81 -5.27 -21.01
C CYS A 358 -16.85 -5.00 -19.85
N ARG A 359 -17.39 -4.93 -18.63
CA ARG A 359 -16.65 -5.03 -17.38
C ARG A 359 -16.68 -6.48 -16.94
N VAL A 360 -15.55 -7.18 -17.01
CA VAL A 360 -15.42 -8.61 -16.69
C VAL A 360 -14.62 -8.78 -15.41
N LYS A 361 -15.14 -9.59 -14.48
CA LYS A 361 -14.51 -9.94 -13.20
C LYS A 361 -14.25 -11.44 -13.15
N ILE A 362 -12.98 -11.80 -13.00
CA ILE A 362 -12.47 -13.18 -13.07
C ILE A 362 -11.65 -13.46 -11.80
N ALA A 363 -11.84 -14.63 -11.18
CA ALA A 363 -11.03 -15.05 -10.03
C ALA A 363 -9.56 -15.27 -10.43
N ALA A 364 -8.63 -14.78 -9.61
CA ALA A 364 -7.21 -14.81 -9.92
C ALA A 364 -6.61 -16.22 -9.86
N ASP A 365 -7.19 -17.12 -9.06
CA ASP A 365 -6.80 -18.54 -8.98
C ASP A 365 -7.53 -19.43 -10.00
N PHE A 366 -8.43 -18.86 -10.80
CA PHE A 366 -9.08 -19.52 -11.94
C PHE A 366 -8.37 -19.20 -13.27
N MET A 367 -7.92 -17.96 -13.43
CA MET A 367 -7.30 -17.48 -14.66
C MET A 367 -6.16 -16.51 -14.35
N ASP A 368 -4.92 -17.00 -14.49
CA ASP A 368 -3.71 -16.19 -14.28
C ASP A 368 -3.74 -14.91 -15.12
N TYR A 369 -3.64 -13.75 -14.47
CA TYR A 369 -3.42 -12.46 -15.11
C TYR A 369 -1.91 -12.20 -15.28
N PRO A 370 -1.44 -11.64 -16.41
CA PRO A 370 -2.22 -11.11 -17.52
C PRO A 370 -2.75 -12.16 -18.49
N TYR A 371 -3.97 -11.88 -18.95
CA TYR A 371 -4.67 -12.61 -20.01
C TYR A 371 -4.67 -11.81 -21.31
N ILE A 372 -4.69 -12.53 -22.43
CA ILE A 372 -4.90 -11.99 -23.77
C ILE A 372 -6.40 -11.84 -23.98
N VAL A 373 -6.87 -10.68 -24.43
CA VAL A 373 -8.27 -10.45 -24.79
C VAL A 373 -8.38 -10.26 -26.29
N LEU A 374 -9.22 -11.07 -26.94
CA LEU A 374 -9.52 -10.97 -28.36
C LEU A 374 -10.97 -10.49 -28.55
N VAL A 375 -11.18 -9.56 -29.48
CA VAL A 375 -12.50 -9.15 -29.98
C VAL A 375 -12.56 -9.49 -31.45
N ASP A 376 -13.48 -10.37 -31.83
CA ASP A 376 -13.64 -10.88 -33.21
C ASP A 376 -12.36 -11.48 -33.82
N GLY A 377 -11.45 -11.95 -32.96
CA GLY A 377 -10.16 -12.55 -33.32
C GLY A 377 -8.96 -11.60 -33.23
N GLU A 378 -9.19 -10.28 -33.14
CA GLU A 378 -8.14 -9.27 -33.02
C GLU A 378 -7.82 -8.98 -31.55
N GLU A 379 -6.55 -8.83 -31.19
CA GLU A 379 -6.13 -8.55 -29.82
C GLU A 379 -6.47 -7.11 -29.40
N VAL A 380 -7.07 -6.96 -28.23
CA VAL A 380 -7.39 -5.68 -27.60
C VAL A 380 -6.77 -5.61 -26.20
N ILE A 381 -6.29 -4.44 -25.82
CA ILE A 381 -5.76 -4.19 -24.48
C ILE A 381 -6.91 -3.69 -23.60
N PRO A 382 -7.40 -4.47 -22.62
CA PRO A 382 -8.43 -4.00 -21.69
C PRO A 382 -7.83 -3.00 -20.70
N THR A 383 -8.67 -2.08 -20.22
CA THR A 383 -8.34 -1.25 -19.05
C THR A 383 -8.53 -2.10 -17.79
N VAL A 384 -7.46 -2.37 -17.04
CA VAL A 384 -7.56 -3.04 -15.75
C VAL A 384 -8.05 -2.04 -14.70
N ILE A 385 -9.27 -2.24 -14.19
CA ILE A 385 -9.85 -1.41 -13.12
C ILE A 385 -9.21 -1.76 -11.78
N ASN A 386 -9.05 -3.06 -11.50
CA ASN A 386 -8.50 -3.55 -10.25
C ASN A 386 -7.91 -4.96 -10.44
N ALA A 387 -6.70 -5.20 -9.93
CA ALA A 387 -6.07 -6.51 -9.89
C ALA A 387 -5.63 -6.82 -8.45
N THR A 388 -6.11 -7.95 -7.93
CA THR A 388 -5.80 -8.42 -6.56
C THR A 388 -5.34 -9.88 -6.61
N SER A 389 -4.82 -10.39 -5.49
CA SER A 389 -4.53 -11.82 -5.32
C SER A 389 -5.76 -12.74 -5.33
N THR A 390 -6.99 -12.19 -5.48
CA THR A 390 -8.24 -12.96 -5.44
C THR A 390 -9.08 -12.83 -6.72
N TYR A 391 -9.02 -11.70 -7.40
CA TYR A 391 -9.72 -11.44 -8.66
C TYR A 391 -9.07 -10.29 -9.43
N VAL A 392 -9.34 -10.26 -10.74
CA VAL A 392 -9.06 -9.12 -11.61
C VAL A 392 -10.35 -8.64 -12.25
N ILE A 393 -10.53 -7.32 -12.31
CA ILE A 393 -11.61 -6.62 -13.00
C ILE A 393 -11.01 -5.84 -14.17
N SER A 394 -11.51 -6.12 -15.37
CA SER A 394 -11.10 -5.48 -16.62
C SER A 394 -12.29 -4.89 -17.35
N TYR A 395 -12.12 -3.70 -17.93
CA TYR A 395 -13.07 -3.03 -18.79
C TYR A 395 -12.56 -3.04 -20.22
N LEU A 396 -13.41 -3.39 -21.18
CA LEU A 396 -13.10 -3.31 -22.60
C LEU A 396 -14.25 -2.65 -23.37
N VAL A 397 -13.91 -1.98 -24.48
CA VAL A 397 -14.84 -1.36 -25.42
C VAL A 397 -14.63 -1.99 -26.79
N TYR A 398 -15.70 -2.28 -27.50
CA TYR A 398 -15.68 -2.97 -28.81
C TYR A 398 -16.78 -2.43 -29.71
N ALA A 399 -16.64 -2.64 -31.02
CA ALA A 399 -17.70 -2.35 -31.99
C ALA A 399 -18.61 -3.58 -32.17
N HIS A 400 -19.92 -3.37 -32.32
CA HIS A 400 -20.86 -4.45 -32.65
C HIS A 400 -20.71 -4.86 -34.12
N LYS A 401 -19.78 -5.78 -34.39
CA LYS A 401 -19.52 -6.37 -35.72
C LYS A 401 -19.87 -7.86 -35.76
N ASN A 402 -19.04 -8.74 -35.21
CA ASN A 402 -19.40 -10.14 -34.95
C ASN A 402 -19.59 -10.41 -33.44
N GLY A 403 -19.04 -9.55 -32.57
CA GLY A 403 -19.31 -9.50 -31.13
C GLY A 403 -18.71 -10.64 -30.30
N THR A 404 -17.78 -11.44 -30.81
CA THR A 404 -17.18 -12.55 -30.06
C THR A 404 -16.00 -12.06 -29.23
N ILE A 405 -16.14 -12.09 -27.90
CA ILE A 405 -15.07 -11.77 -26.96
C ILE A 405 -14.47 -13.09 -26.46
N THR A 406 -13.14 -13.19 -26.49
CA THR A 406 -12.38 -14.34 -25.96
C THR A 406 -11.32 -13.85 -24.99
N ILE A 407 -11.22 -14.46 -23.81
CA ILE A 407 -10.21 -14.14 -22.79
C ILE A 407 -9.39 -15.42 -22.54
N ILE A 408 -8.08 -15.31 -22.72
CA ILE A 408 -7.14 -16.45 -22.73
C ILE A 408 -6.08 -16.20 -21.67
N SER A 409 -5.95 -17.07 -20.65
CA SER A 409 -4.78 -17.00 -19.77
C SER A 409 -3.51 -17.28 -20.57
N SER A 410 -2.40 -16.63 -20.23
CA SER A 410 -1.13 -16.91 -20.88
C SER A 410 -0.05 -17.09 -19.83
N LYS A 411 0.15 -18.33 -19.40
CA LYS A 411 1.20 -18.69 -18.44
C LYS A 411 2.59 -18.26 -18.92
N THR A 412 2.84 -18.33 -20.22
CA THR A 412 4.08 -17.84 -20.84
C THR A 412 4.24 -16.32 -20.73
N LEU A 413 3.17 -15.55 -20.98
CA LEU A 413 3.20 -14.09 -20.82
C LEU A 413 3.39 -13.68 -19.36
N HIS A 414 2.66 -14.33 -18.44
CA HIS A 414 2.77 -14.12 -17.01
C HIS A 414 4.20 -14.39 -16.50
N LEU A 415 4.79 -15.54 -16.84
CA LEU A 415 6.17 -15.87 -16.48
C LEU A 415 7.21 -14.93 -17.12
N TYR A 416 6.98 -14.49 -18.36
CA TYR A 416 7.86 -13.53 -19.03
C TYR A 416 7.89 -12.17 -18.33
N LEU A 417 6.73 -11.66 -17.90
CA LEU A 417 6.64 -10.38 -17.19
C LEU A 417 7.23 -10.45 -15.78
N ILE A 418 7.02 -11.55 -15.06
CA ILE A 418 7.71 -11.82 -13.78
C ILE A 418 9.24 -11.83 -13.98
N LEU A 419 9.74 -12.45 -15.05
CA LEU A 419 11.16 -12.44 -15.36
C LEU A 419 11.69 -11.02 -15.67
N GLN A 420 10.87 -10.18 -16.32
CA GLN A 420 11.20 -8.80 -16.64
C GLN A 420 11.25 -7.90 -15.38
N GLU A 421 10.32 -8.05 -14.44
CA GLU A 421 10.36 -7.36 -13.13
C GLU A 421 11.58 -7.78 -12.31
N ASN A 422 11.82 -9.10 -12.16
CA ASN A 422 13.00 -9.61 -11.47
C ASN A 422 14.32 -9.08 -12.06
N LEU A 423 14.40 -8.96 -13.39
CA LEU A 423 15.56 -8.36 -14.07
C LEU A 423 15.69 -6.85 -13.78
N HIS A 424 14.58 -6.13 -13.65
CA HIS A 424 14.59 -4.72 -13.28
C HIS A 424 15.09 -4.50 -11.83
N GLU A 425 14.58 -5.27 -10.87
CA GLU A 425 15.03 -5.21 -9.46
C GLU A 425 16.51 -5.61 -9.32
N LEU A 426 16.94 -6.64 -10.05
CA LEU A 426 18.35 -7.05 -10.09
C LEU A 426 19.25 -5.94 -10.64
N ASN A 427 18.83 -5.27 -11.71
CA ASN A 427 19.55 -4.13 -12.27
C ASN A 427 19.61 -2.93 -11.30
N ALA A 428 18.53 -2.61 -10.60
CA ALA A 428 18.52 -1.56 -9.57
C ALA A 428 19.53 -1.88 -8.44
N THR A 429 19.54 -3.12 -7.98
CA THR A 429 20.49 -3.63 -6.97
C THR A 429 21.94 -3.55 -7.47
N TYR A 430 22.19 -3.91 -8.73
CA TYR A 430 23.50 -3.80 -9.37
C TYR A 430 24.02 -2.35 -9.41
N TYR A 431 23.19 -1.39 -9.82
CA TYR A 431 23.59 0.02 -9.85
C TYR A 431 23.84 0.59 -8.45
N GLN A 432 23.07 0.17 -7.44
CA GLN A 432 23.34 0.55 -6.04
C GLN A 432 24.70 0.00 -5.56
N LEU A 433 25.02 -1.26 -5.87
CA LEU A 433 26.32 -1.86 -5.54
C LEU A 433 27.48 -1.15 -6.27
N LEU A 434 27.31 -0.79 -7.54
CA LEU A 434 28.30 -0.05 -8.32
C LEU A 434 28.56 1.35 -7.71
N SER A 435 27.51 2.06 -7.30
CA SER A 435 27.63 3.34 -6.59
C SER A 435 28.41 3.20 -5.27
N ASN A 436 28.06 2.20 -4.45
CA ASN A 436 28.77 1.91 -3.20
C ASN A 436 30.26 1.57 -3.44
N TYR A 437 30.57 0.84 -4.51
CA TYR A 437 31.95 0.55 -4.90
C TYR A 437 32.74 1.81 -5.29
N THR A 438 32.12 2.75 -6.02
CA THR A 438 32.73 4.04 -6.35
C THR A 438 33.02 4.88 -5.09
N ILE A 439 32.09 4.93 -4.14
CA ILE A 439 32.29 5.61 -2.84
C ILE A 439 33.46 4.97 -2.06
N LEU A 440 33.55 3.63 -2.07
CA LEU A 440 34.65 2.91 -1.42
C LEU A 440 36.00 3.21 -2.08
N GLN A 441 36.08 3.30 -3.40
CA GLN A 441 37.30 3.72 -4.11
C GLN A 441 37.73 5.14 -3.73
N THR A 442 36.80 6.10 -3.65
CA THR A 442 37.11 7.47 -3.21
C THR A 442 37.63 7.49 -1.77
N SER A 443 36.94 6.80 -0.85
CA SER A 443 37.35 6.70 0.55
C SER A 443 38.73 6.05 0.72
N PHE A 444 39.06 5.05 -0.11
CA PHE A 444 40.39 4.41 -0.14
C PHE A 444 41.48 5.37 -0.66
N TYR A 445 41.18 6.17 -1.69
CA TYR A 445 42.09 7.18 -2.21
C TYR A 445 42.40 8.25 -1.14
N ASP A 446 41.37 8.80 -0.47
CA ASP A 446 41.52 9.82 0.58
C ASP A 446 42.29 9.30 1.79
N LEU A 447 42.08 8.03 2.17
CA LEU A 447 42.85 7.35 3.20
C LEU A 447 44.33 7.22 2.81
N ASN A 448 44.62 6.88 1.54
CA ASN A 448 45.99 6.76 1.04
C ASN A 448 46.72 8.12 1.00
N GLN A 449 46.03 9.20 0.63
CA GLN A 449 46.58 10.57 0.69
C GLN A 449 46.86 11.01 2.13
N SER A 450 45.97 10.66 3.06
CA SER A 450 46.14 10.91 4.49
C SER A 450 47.33 10.12 5.06
N TYR A 451 47.50 8.86 4.65
CA TYR A 451 48.67 8.03 5.00
C TYR A 451 49.99 8.61 4.49
N GLY A 452 50.04 9.10 3.24
CA GLY A 452 51.20 9.81 2.70
C GLY A 452 51.57 11.06 3.52
N THR A 453 50.57 11.84 3.94
CA THR A 453 50.76 13.03 4.80
C THR A 453 51.32 12.65 6.18
N ILE A 454 50.88 11.53 6.76
CA ILE A 454 51.41 11.00 8.02
C ILE A 454 52.88 10.58 7.86
N LEU A 455 53.25 9.92 6.76
CA LEU A 455 54.65 9.55 6.47
C LEU A 455 55.57 10.77 6.35
N GLU A 456 55.14 11.83 5.66
CA GLU A 456 55.92 13.08 5.59
C GLU A 456 56.11 13.73 6.98
N ASN A 457 55.05 13.77 7.79
CA ASN A 457 55.13 14.34 9.13
C ASN A 457 56.00 13.50 10.07
N TYR A 458 56.00 12.17 9.91
CA TYR A 458 56.91 11.28 10.62
C TYR A 458 58.38 11.54 10.24
N ALA A 459 58.68 11.72 8.94
CA ALA A 459 60.02 12.07 8.49
C ALA A 459 60.50 13.43 9.08
N LYS A 460 59.65 14.47 9.02
CA LYS A 460 59.94 15.78 9.64
C LYS A 460 60.18 15.67 11.16
N LEU A 461 59.43 14.81 11.86
CA LEU A 461 59.62 14.56 13.29
C LEU A 461 60.96 13.86 13.57
N GLN A 462 61.36 12.91 12.72
CA GLN A 462 62.64 12.20 12.82
C GLN A 462 63.83 13.15 12.61
N ASP A 463 63.75 14.07 11.64
CA ASP A 463 64.76 15.12 11.42
C ASP A 463 64.84 16.09 12.59
N ASN A 464 63.69 16.54 13.12
CA ASN A 464 63.62 17.41 14.30
C ASN A 464 64.23 16.72 15.54
N PHE A 465 63.95 15.43 15.75
CA PHE A 465 64.55 14.64 16.82
C PHE A 465 66.07 14.52 16.66
N SER A 466 66.56 14.25 15.44
CA SER A 466 67.99 14.20 15.12
C SER A 466 68.69 15.53 15.42
N ASN A 467 68.07 16.66 15.06
CA ASN A 467 68.60 17.99 15.34
C ASN A 467 68.55 18.35 16.84
N LEU A 468 67.46 18.03 17.54
CA LEU A 468 67.37 18.21 18.99
C LEU A 468 68.45 17.42 19.73
N ASN A 469 68.73 16.19 19.29
CA ASN A 469 69.75 15.33 19.88
C ASN A 469 71.17 15.91 19.67
N LYS A 470 71.46 16.49 18.50
CA LYS A 470 72.72 17.24 18.28
C LYS A 470 72.85 18.42 19.26
N THR A 471 71.80 19.23 19.39
CA THR A 471 71.78 20.37 20.32
C THR A 471 71.97 19.93 21.77
N TYR A 472 71.35 18.81 22.18
CA TYR A 472 71.53 18.22 23.49
C TYR A 472 73.00 17.84 23.75
N TYR A 473 73.67 17.15 22.82
CA TYR A 473 75.08 16.81 22.96
C TYR A 473 76.01 18.04 22.97
N THR A 474 75.68 19.10 22.23
CA THR A 474 76.40 20.38 22.30
C THR A 474 76.27 21.01 23.69
N LEU A 475 75.04 21.11 24.22
CA LEU A 475 74.77 21.70 25.54
C LEU A 475 75.42 20.87 26.67
N LEU A 476 75.42 19.54 26.56
CA LEU A 476 76.10 18.64 27.50
C LEU A 476 77.61 18.88 27.52
N ASN A 477 78.22 19.09 26.35
CA ASN A 477 79.65 19.40 26.23
C ASN A 477 79.99 20.77 26.83
N ASP A 478 79.16 21.79 26.60
CA ASP A 478 79.38 23.12 27.18
C ASP A 478 79.12 23.16 28.70
N TYR A 479 78.15 22.38 29.21
CA TYR A 479 77.99 22.14 30.65
C TYR A 479 79.24 21.52 31.28
N ASN A 480 79.83 20.51 30.61
CA ASN A 480 81.06 19.87 31.10
C ASN A 480 82.25 20.84 31.12
N LYS A 481 82.38 21.74 30.14
CA LYS A 481 83.39 22.82 30.18
C LYS A 481 83.14 23.77 31.35
N LEU A 482 81.92 24.30 31.48
CA LEU A 482 81.57 25.25 32.54
C LEU A 482 81.81 24.67 33.94
N ARG A 483 81.62 23.36 34.10
CA ARG A 483 81.95 22.64 35.33
C ARG A 483 83.46 22.60 35.59
N LEU A 484 84.29 22.31 34.58
CA LEU A 484 85.75 22.37 34.71
C LEU A 484 86.26 23.80 35.00
N ASP A 485 85.65 24.81 34.38
CA ASP A 485 85.96 26.22 34.65
C ASP A 485 85.59 26.61 36.10
N PHE A 486 84.47 26.11 36.61
CA PHE A 486 84.05 26.29 38.02
C PHE A 486 85.05 25.64 38.99
N ASP A 487 85.43 24.38 38.75
CA ASP A 487 86.40 23.64 39.57
C ASP A 487 87.78 24.38 39.60
N ALA A 488 88.19 24.99 38.48
CA ALA A 488 89.40 25.82 38.41
C ALA A 488 89.28 27.17 39.14
N LEU A 489 88.09 27.75 39.18
CA LEU A 489 87.79 28.99 39.91
C LEU A 489 87.82 28.76 41.43
N GLU A 490 87.37 27.60 41.90
CA GLU A 490 87.44 27.22 43.32
C GLU A 490 88.91 27.09 43.80
N LEU A 491 89.77 26.45 43.00
CA LEU A 491 91.22 26.40 43.25
C LEU A 491 91.86 27.80 43.26
N SER A 492 91.43 28.68 42.37
CA SER A 492 91.93 30.06 42.28
C SER A 492 91.53 30.91 43.50
N ASN A 493 90.36 30.64 44.09
CA ASN A 493 89.89 31.32 45.30
C ASN A 493 90.74 30.96 46.52
N GLN A 494 91.20 29.69 46.64
CA GLN A 494 92.16 29.30 47.69
C GLN A 494 93.49 30.08 47.60
N ALA A 495 93.98 30.35 46.38
CA ALA A 495 95.20 31.14 46.19
C ALA A 495 95.04 32.61 46.61
N LEU A 496 93.84 33.19 46.45
CA LEU A 496 93.56 34.59 46.81
C LEU A 496 93.64 34.84 48.33
N ILE A 497 93.30 33.83 49.15
CA ILE A 497 93.40 33.90 50.62
C ILE A 497 94.86 34.12 51.06
N TYR A 498 95.80 33.38 50.48
CA TYR A 498 97.24 33.54 50.75
C TYR A 498 97.79 34.90 50.28
N LEU A 499 97.27 35.43 49.17
CA LEU A 499 97.70 36.74 48.65
C LEU A 499 97.27 37.89 49.57
N ASN A 500 96.06 37.83 50.14
CA ASN A 500 95.55 38.85 51.05
C ASN A 500 96.38 38.93 52.35
N GLN A 501 96.82 37.78 52.86
CA GLN A 501 97.74 37.70 54.00
C GLN A 501 99.10 38.37 53.70
N SER A 502 99.58 38.26 52.46
CA SER A 502 100.81 38.92 51.99
C SER A 502 100.64 40.45 51.84
N TYR A 503 99.49 40.90 51.34
CA TYR A 503 99.16 42.34 51.20
C TYR A 503 99.17 43.07 52.56
N TYR A 504 98.69 42.43 53.62
CA TYR A 504 98.68 42.99 54.97
C TYR A 504 100.09 43.41 55.45
N TYR A 505 101.10 42.58 55.21
CA TYR A 505 102.50 42.90 55.54
C TYR A 505 103.07 44.02 54.65
N LEU A 506 102.72 44.04 53.35
CA LEU A 506 103.21 45.07 52.43
C LEU A 506 102.70 46.48 52.79
N ASN A 507 101.45 46.58 53.25
CA ASN A 507 100.86 47.84 53.69
C ASN A 507 101.61 48.46 54.89
N ILE A 508 102.12 47.64 55.82
CA ILE A 508 102.94 48.12 56.94
C ILE A 508 104.23 48.78 56.42
N SER A 509 104.90 48.16 55.44
CA SER A 509 106.11 48.71 54.82
C SER A 509 105.85 50.01 54.03
N TYR A 510 104.72 50.10 53.31
CA TYR A 510 104.35 51.30 52.55
C TYR A 510 104.20 52.54 53.45
N ASN A 511 103.54 52.40 54.60
CA ASN A 511 103.33 53.52 55.53
C ASN A 511 104.65 54.06 56.12
N ALA A 512 105.67 53.21 56.29
CA ALA A 512 107.01 53.65 56.68
C ALA A 512 107.68 54.48 55.57
N LEU A 513 107.55 54.07 54.31
CA LEU A 513 108.14 54.77 53.16
C LEU A 513 107.50 56.16 52.92
N LEU A 514 106.18 56.26 53.10
CA LEU A 514 105.44 57.52 52.93
C LEU A 514 105.92 58.62 53.90
N ASN A 515 106.28 58.26 55.14
CA ASN A 515 106.88 59.18 56.10
C ASN A 515 108.24 59.73 55.61
N SER A 516 109.08 58.88 55.02
CA SER A 516 110.37 59.29 54.46
C SER A 516 110.21 60.26 53.28
N PHE A 517 109.19 60.09 52.43
CA PHE A 517 108.91 60.99 51.31
C PHE A 517 108.53 62.41 51.77
N ASN A 518 107.69 62.52 52.80
CA ASN A 518 107.22 63.83 53.31
C ASN A 518 108.37 64.71 53.85
N LEU A 519 109.38 64.09 54.47
CA LEU A 519 110.61 64.77 54.89
C LEU A 519 111.40 65.33 53.70
N LEU A 520 111.53 64.56 52.61
CA LEU A 520 112.26 64.98 51.41
C LEU A 520 111.58 66.16 50.69
N ASN A 521 110.25 66.12 50.53
CA ASN A 521 109.47 67.17 49.87
C ASN A 521 109.61 68.54 50.57
N SER A 522 109.67 68.54 51.90
CA SER A 522 109.88 69.75 52.72
C SER A 522 111.22 70.43 52.40
N SER A 523 112.26 69.64 52.10
CA SER A 523 113.59 70.15 51.72
C SER A 523 113.60 70.77 50.31
N TYR A 524 112.85 70.19 49.37
CA TYR A 524 112.78 70.69 47.99
C TYR A 524 112.14 72.09 47.88
N GLN A 525 111.10 72.38 48.68
CA GLN A 525 110.41 73.67 48.65
C GLN A 525 111.32 74.85 49.07
N ALA A 526 112.31 74.61 49.94
CA ALA A 526 113.27 75.65 50.34
C ALA A 526 114.17 76.11 49.16
N TYR A 527 114.47 75.21 48.23
CA TYR A 527 115.33 75.51 47.07
C TYR A 527 114.64 76.43 46.05
N LEU A 528 113.34 76.22 45.80
CA LEU A 528 112.57 76.98 44.80
C LEU A 528 112.51 78.49 45.08
N ASN A 529 112.42 78.89 46.36
CA ASN A 529 112.35 80.31 46.73
C ASN A 529 113.63 81.08 46.33
N ALA A 530 114.81 80.48 46.48
CA ALA A 530 116.09 81.12 46.16
C ALA A 530 116.23 81.46 44.66
N TYR A 531 115.69 80.60 43.78
CA TYR A 531 115.76 80.80 42.32
C TYR A 531 114.97 82.04 41.85
N SER A 532 113.85 82.36 42.51
CA SER A 532 112.96 83.47 42.11
C SER A 532 113.64 84.84 42.16
N VAL A 533 114.51 85.08 43.15
CA VAL A 533 115.18 86.37 43.38
C VAL A 533 116.18 86.69 42.26
N GLN A 534 116.86 85.68 41.72
CA GLN A 534 117.87 85.84 40.67
C GLN A 534 117.26 86.35 39.35
N ALA A 535 116.03 85.95 39.02
CA ALA A 535 115.35 86.30 37.78
C ALA A 535 114.99 87.79 37.68
N GLN A 536 114.75 88.46 38.82
CA GLN A 536 114.34 89.86 38.86
C GLN A 536 115.49 90.81 38.48
N ASN A 537 116.71 90.52 38.93
CA ASN A 537 117.89 91.36 38.69
C ASN A 537 118.23 91.48 37.19
N ASN A 538 118.05 90.41 36.42
CA ASN A 538 118.37 90.41 34.98
C ASN A 538 117.45 91.33 34.15
N ARG A 539 116.21 91.62 34.59
CA ARG A 539 115.29 92.51 33.84
C ARG A 539 115.71 93.97 33.88
N ASN A 540 116.27 94.43 35.00
CA ASN A 540 116.63 95.84 35.18
C ASN A 540 117.79 96.29 34.28
N MET A 541 118.71 95.38 33.94
CA MET A 541 119.83 95.66 33.02
C MET A 541 119.39 95.90 31.56
N ALA A 542 118.29 95.28 31.11
CA ALA A 542 117.87 95.36 29.71
C ALA A 542 117.37 96.77 29.32
N TYR A 543 116.68 97.47 30.23
CA TYR A 543 116.10 98.79 29.96
C TYR A 543 117.12 99.92 29.80
N ILE A 544 118.32 99.78 30.39
CA ILE A 544 119.36 100.82 30.33
C ILE A 544 119.96 100.91 28.92
N PHE A 545 120.14 99.78 28.23
CA PHE A 545 120.74 99.74 26.89
C PHE A 545 119.86 100.36 25.80
N THR A 546 118.53 100.22 25.88
CA THR A 546 117.59 100.77 24.89
C THR A 546 117.57 102.30 24.86
N ALA A 547 117.82 102.97 25.98
CA ALA A 547 117.80 104.43 26.07
C ALA A 547 118.96 105.12 25.31
N ILE A 548 120.12 104.45 25.19
CA ILE A 548 121.33 105.03 24.57
C ILE A 548 121.23 105.04 23.04
N ALA A 549 120.60 104.01 22.45
CA ALA A 549 120.50 103.87 20.99
C ALA A 549 119.65 104.96 20.31
N ALA A 550 118.58 105.42 20.96
CA ALA A 550 117.67 106.42 20.40
C ALA A 550 118.34 107.79 20.17
N THR A 551 119.23 108.21 21.08
CA THR A 551 119.88 109.53 21.05
C THR A 551 120.83 109.71 19.86
N ILE A 552 121.45 108.61 19.40
CA ILE A 552 122.39 108.64 18.26
C ILE A 552 121.66 108.91 16.94
N ILE A 553 120.47 108.31 16.75
CA ILE A 553 119.67 108.44 15.52
C ILE A 553 119.19 109.89 15.31
N VAL A 554 118.77 110.57 16.39
CA VAL A 554 118.31 111.97 16.34
C VAL A 554 119.41 112.92 15.83
N THR A 555 120.67 112.65 16.20
CA THR A 555 121.81 113.51 15.85
C THR A 555 122.19 113.37 14.37
N THR A 556 122.06 112.18 13.78
CA THR A 556 122.48 111.91 12.39
C THR A 556 121.54 112.53 11.34
N VAL A 557 120.24 112.63 11.63
CA VAL A 557 119.25 113.21 10.69
C VAL A 557 119.38 114.75 10.58
N TYR A 558 119.90 115.41 11.62
CA TYR A 558 120.02 116.87 11.69
C TYR A 558 120.97 117.48 10.64
N PHE A 559 121.98 116.73 10.16
CA PHE A 559 123.05 117.29 9.31
C PHE A 559 122.88 117.11 7.79
N SER A 560 121.96 116.27 7.30
CA SER A 560 121.98 115.84 5.88
C SER A 560 121.17 116.70 4.89
N LYS A 561 120.38 117.69 5.34
CA LYS A 561 119.36 118.35 4.49
C LYS A 561 119.67 119.81 4.07
N ARG A 562 120.94 120.19 3.95
CA ARG A 562 121.35 121.60 3.65
C ARG A 562 122.43 121.76 2.58
N ALA A 563 122.18 121.32 1.33
CA ALA A 563 122.82 121.88 0.10
C ALA A 563 122.29 121.26 -1.22
N HIS A 564 121.50 122.01 -2.01
CA HIS A 564 121.61 122.22 -3.48
C HIS A 564 120.27 122.55 -4.19
N THR A 565 120.09 123.81 -4.60
CA THR A 565 119.72 124.23 -5.99
C THR A 565 119.84 125.75 -6.18
N ASN A 566 120.27 126.12 -7.39
CA ASN A 566 120.60 127.43 -8.02
C ASN A 566 119.51 128.54 -7.98
N SER A 567 119.73 129.81 -8.40
CA SER A 567 120.93 130.69 -8.47
C SER A 567 120.55 132.12 -8.91
N THR A 568 120.98 133.13 -8.14
CA THR A 568 121.00 134.60 -8.45
C THR A 568 121.71 135.33 -7.28
N THR A 569 122.50 136.41 -7.40
CA THR A 569 123.19 137.02 -8.57
C THR A 569 124.45 137.81 -8.11
N LYS A 570 125.48 137.86 -8.98
CA LYS A 570 126.46 138.97 -9.20
C LYS A 570 127.59 139.32 -8.18
N GLN A 571 128.79 139.41 -8.80
CA GLN A 571 129.84 140.44 -8.69
C GLN A 571 130.78 140.58 -7.46
N ARG A 572 132.09 140.59 -7.79
CA ARG A 572 133.30 140.92 -7.00
C ARG A 572 133.44 140.27 -5.62
#